data_AF-A0A357QP69-F1
#
_entry.id   AF-A0A357QP69-F1
#
_cell.length_a   1.000
_cell.length_b   1.000
_cell.length_c   1.000
_cell.angle_alpha   90.00
_cell.angle_beta   90.00
_cell.angle_gamma   90.00
#
_symmetry.space_group_name_H-M   'P 1'
#
loop_
_entity.id
_entity.type
_entity.pdbx_description
1 polymer ?
#
loop_
_entity_poly.entity_id
_entity_poly.type
_entity_poly.pdbx_seq_one_letter_code
_entity_poly.pdbx_strand_id
1 'polypeptide(L)'
;MYRQITTFFVIIIFSFYGECQIEIAEISNLKYKNIEELHFQADSSGNIFYYYKCTPIYNLGIITEKRTENLLLAVQTEYFPKILGTIYDEDNFFMYYWGDSEIRNTYISCYTVNKKSGITTNTSGTHLYLNSSDKYVTHFIADNKFFVITLNKSQNKLYLLKFGKGTEFERFSFTWIVPIPLIEMKKIDFGYISNSEINKLAQSVNKNKIFCSDGNTIYLTAEQINKTTKKPLTLVVKLDLKTNELSYINIEQKIENYNTYIFEDKLFNIYSNDTCLNLSVFSMDTLNLIKDFSYSYKDSIGLKCSPLFYRYVETAFDKTIVTTSVNEFETINKSTYNELNKYSVLIHVSRINNKTLNICIGSYKIIYNYYYGYGTELRDDVVINEFGLYFESYLDENNYSIINNVEYKNIQRKIDEYRHSINFNGLETVFANNNNYYISYFDKENRVIKTIQIE
;
A
#
# COMPACT_ATOMS: atom_id res chain seq x y z
N MET A 1 -22.74 -24.99 -55.93
CA MET A 1 -21.98 -23.86 -56.47
C MET A 1 -22.73 -22.59 -56.06
N TYR A 2 -22.11 -21.78 -55.18
CA TYR A 2 -22.56 -20.49 -54.57
C TYR A 2 -23.76 -20.53 -53.59
N ARG A 3 -23.55 -20.45 -52.26
CA ARG A 3 -23.27 -19.28 -51.37
C ARG A 3 -24.56 -18.54 -50.97
N GLN A 4 -24.99 -18.67 -49.70
CA GLN A 4 -24.84 -17.68 -48.60
C GLN A 4 -25.54 -16.34 -48.95
N ILE A 5 -26.42 -15.76 -48.13
CA ILE A 5 -26.21 -15.34 -46.75
C ILE A 5 -27.57 -15.32 -46.02
N THR A 6 -27.72 -16.17 -45.00
CA THR A 6 -28.70 -15.97 -43.93
C THR A 6 -28.17 -14.82 -43.08
N THR A 7 -28.76 -13.63 -43.21
CA THR A 7 -28.45 -12.51 -42.33
C THR A 7 -29.06 -12.80 -40.96
N PHE A 8 -28.32 -13.55 -40.16
CA PHE A 8 -28.46 -13.55 -38.72
C PHE A 8 -28.13 -12.12 -38.27
N PHE A 9 -29.15 -11.35 -37.91
CA PHE A 9 -28.95 -10.17 -37.09
C PHE A 9 -28.49 -10.67 -35.72
N VAL A 10 -27.17 -10.80 -35.58
CA VAL A 10 -26.52 -10.90 -34.27
C VAL A 10 -26.80 -9.56 -33.61
N ILE A 11 -27.84 -9.53 -32.78
CA ILE A 11 -27.90 -8.59 -31.66
C ILE A 11 -26.70 -8.98 -30.82
N ILE A 12 -25.58 -8.29 -31.03
CA ILE A 12 -24.49 -8.28 -30.08
C ILE A 12 -25.08 -7.62 -28.84
N ILE A 13 -25.55 -8.48 -27.95
CA ILE A 13 -25.76 -8.22 -26.53
C ILE A 13 -24.36 -7.86 -25.99
N PHE A 14 -23.90 -6.64 -26.24
CA PHE A 14 -23.04 -5.91 -25.30
C PHE A 14 -23.96 -5.44 -24.18
N SER A 15 -24.52 -6.40 -23.46
CA SER A 15 -25.30 -6.12 -22.26
C SER A 15 -24.33 -5.98 -21.11
N PHE A 16 -24.19 -4.73 -20.68
CA PHE A 16 -24.01 -4.33 -19.28
C PHE A 16 -22.76 -4.87 -18.56
N TYR A 17 -21.63 -4.21 -18.82
CA TYR A 17 -20.67 -3.86 -17.76
C TYR A 17 -20.49 -2.34 -17.62
N GLY A 18 -21.36 -1.55 -18.26
CA GLY A 18 -21.57 -0.15 -17.89
C GLY A 18 -22.61 -0.09 -16.77
N GLU A 19 -22.41 0.81 -15.81
CA GLU A 19 -23.21 1.05 -14.59
C GLU A 19 -22.73 0.30 -13.35
N CYS A 20 -21.80 0.94 -12.65
CA CYS A 20 -21.59 0.91 -11.20
C CYS A 20 -20.46 1.91 -10.82
N GLN A 21 -20.42 3.06 -11.50
CA GLN A 21 -19.43 4.11 -11.28
C GLN A 21 -20.18 5.42 -11.08
N ILE A 22 -20.07 5.99 -9.89
CA ILE A 22 -20.73 7.25 -9.53
C ILE A 22 -19.65 8.30 -9.35
N GLU A 23 -19.67 9.34 -10.18
CA GLU A 23 -18.82 10.50 -9.95
C GLU A 23 -19.30 11.24 -8.69
N ILE A 24 -18.39 11.39 -7.74
CA ILE A 24 -18.67 11.94 -6.41
C ILE A 24 -18.30 13.42 -6.35
N ALA A 25 -17.20 13.78 -6.98
CA ALA A 25 -16.69 15.13 -7.02
C ALA A 25 -15.73 15.33 -8.20
N GLU A 26 -15.76 16.56 -8.74
CA GLU A 26 -14.74 17.08 -9.64
C GLU A 26 -14.17 18.38 -9.04
N ILE A 27 -12.85 18.47 -8.97
CA ILE A 27 -12.13 19.71 -8.65
C ILE A 27 -11.58 20.23 -9.97
N SER A 28 -12.33 21.13 -10.60
CA SER A 28 -11.99 21.68 -11.91
C SER A 28 -11.06 22.91 -11.82
N ASN A 29 -10.55 23.34 -12.97
CA ASN A 29 -9.76 24.58 -13.11
C ASN A 29 -8.49 24.62 -12.25
N LEU A 30 -7.81 23.49 -12.08
CA LEU A 30 -6.57 23.44 -11.34
C LEU A 30 -5.54 24.36 -12.01
N LYS A 31 -5.03 25.31 -11.23
CA LYS A 31 -4.07 26.33 -11.70
C LYS A 31 -2.75 25.72 -12.19
N TYR A 32 -2.44 24.51 -11.74
CA TYR A 32 -1.16 23.85 -11.94
C TYR A 32 -1.29 22.68 -12.91
N LYS A 33 -0.30 22.52 -13.80
CA LYS A 33 -0.24 21.40 -14.76
C LYS A 33 0.28 20.10 -14.15
N ASN A 34 0.99 20.20 -13.03
CA ASN A 34 1.64 19.07 -12.37
C ASN A 34 1.22 19.07 -10.89
N ILE A 35 0.78 17.90 -10.44
CA ILE A 35 0.59 17.56 -9.03
C ILE A 35 1.69 16.55 -8.71
N GLU A 36 2.30 16.67 -7.53
CA GLU A 36 3.36 15.76 -7.05
C GLU A 36 2.85 14.76 -6.01
N GLU A 37 1.81 15.14 -5.28
CA GLU A 37 1.19 14.32 -4.25
C GLU A 37 -0.31 14.55 -4.28
N LEU A 38 -1.08 13.49 -4.11
CA LEU A 38 -2.54 13.50 -4.03
C LEU A 38 -2.94 12.53 -2.93
N HIS A 39 -3.77 12.98 -2.00
CA HIS A 39 -4.27 12.16 -0.89
C HIS A 39 -5.72 12.49 -0.59
N PHE A 40 -6.49 11.46 -0.27
CA PHE A 40 -7.89 11.52 0.10
C PHE A 40 -8.12 10.60 1.31
N GLN A 41 -8.89 11.08 2.28
CA GLN A 41 -9.33 10.30 3.42
C GLN A 41 -10.79 10.65 3.74
N ALA A 42 -11.60 9.62 3.92
CA ALA A 42 -12.99 9.78 4.28
C ALA A 42 -13.25 9.48 5.75
N ASP A 43 -14.21 10.20 6.35
CA ASP A 43 -14.75 9.88 7.67
C ASP A 43 -15.94 8.92 7.57
N SER A 44 -16.39 8.41 8.73
CA SER A 44 -17.56 7.51 8.80
C SER A 44 -18.88 8.15 8.36
N SER A 45 -18.95 9.47 8.24
CA SER A 45 -20.15 10.22 7.82
C SER A 45 -20.18 10.52 6.32
N GLY A 46 -19.19 10.08 5.55
CA GLY A 46 -19.16 10.35 4.10
C GLY A 46 -18.44 11.64 3.70
N ASN A 47 -17.92 12.44 4.65
CA ASN A 47 -17.10 13.59 4.30
C ASN A 47 -15.71 13.11 3.89
N ILE A 48 -15.11 13.78 2.90
CA ILE A 48 -13.80 13.42 2.37
C ILE A 48 -12.88 14.62 2.51
N PHE A 49 -11.85 14.48 3.33
CA PHE A 49 -10.72 15.39 3.36
C PHE A 49 -9.74 15.01 2.25
N TYR A 50 -9.23 16.01 1.56
CA TYR A 50 -8.21 15.79 0.54
C TYR A 50 -7.12 16.83 0.63
N TYR A 51 -5.96 16.46 0.13
CA TYR A 51 -4.92 17.43 -0.18
C TYR A 51 -4.17 17.04 -1.45
N TYR A 52 -3.61 18.04 -2.11
CA TYR A 52 -2.68 17.83 -3.22
C TYR A 52 -1.54 18.83 -3.18
N LYS A 53 -0.35 18.38 -3.56
CA LYS A 53 0.87 19.18 -3.56
C LYS A 53 1.22 19.65 -4.97
N CYS A 54 1.39 20.95 -5.12
CA CYS A 54 1.99 21.59 -6.28
C CYS A 54 3.14 22.45 -5.77
N THR A 55 4.39 21.98 -5.87
CA THR A 55 5.52 22.63 -5.18
C THR A 55 5.55 24.15 -5.40
N PRO A 56 5.63 24.95 -4.32
CA PRO A 56 5.81 24.56 -2.91
C PRO A 56 4.52 24.41 -2.09
N ILE A 57 3.34 24.49 -2.69
CA ILE A 57 2.05 24.70 -2.01
C ILE A 57 1.29 23.37 -1.81
N TYR A 58 0.76 23.18 -0.60
CA TYR A 58 -0.31 22.20 -0.35
C TYR A 58 -1.66 22.89 -0.48
N ASN A 59 -2.55 22.28 -1.25
CA ASN A 59 -3.93 22.68 -1.37
C ASN A 59 -4.75 21.62 -0.65
N LEU A 60 -5.56 22.02 0.31
CA LEU A 60 -6.39 21.12 1.11
C LEU A 60 -7.86 21.43 0.86
N GLY A 61 -8.74 20.49 1.14
CA GLY A 61 -10.16 20.78 1.08
C GLY A 61 -11.00 19.65 1.64
N ILE A 62 -12.31 19.92 1.70
CA ILE A 62 -13.31 18.96 2.16
C ILE A 62 -14.41 18.86 1.09
N ILE A 63 -14.76 17.63 0.75
CA ILE A 63 -15.98 17.27 0.03
C ILE A 63 -16.96 16.80 1.10
N THR A 64 -18.07 17.52 1.28
CA THR A 64 -19.09 17.14 2.27
C THR A 64 -19.99 16.03 1.75
N GLU A 65 -20.66 15.30 2.64
CA GLU A 65 -21.62 14.22 2.29
C GLU A 65 -22.70 14.68 1.28
N LYS A 66 -23.11 15.95 1.35
CA LYS A 66 -24.08 16.54 0.41
C LYS A 66 -23.53 16.76 -1.00
N ARG A 67 -22.22 16.56 -1.23
CA ARG A 67 -21.51 16.65 -2.53
C ARG A 67 -21.65 17.97 -3.29
N THR A 68 -22.13 19.03 -2.64
CA THR A 68 -22.49 20.29 -3.31
C THR A 68 -21.47 21.41 -3.16
N GLU A 69 -20.47 21.29 -2.28
CA GLU A 69 -19.53 22.39 -1.99
C GLU A 69 -18.10 21.87 -1.81
N ASN A 70 -17.19 22.31 -2.69
CA ASN A 70 -15.74 22.16 -2.52
C ASN A 70 -15.23 23.34 -1.69
N LEU A 71 -14.92 23.12 -0.41
CA LEU A 71 -14.25 24.11 0.41
C LEU A 71 -12.74 24.00 0.17
N LEU A 72 -12.22 24.79 -0.77
CA LEU A 72 -10.79 24.78 -1.12
C LEU A 72 -10.00 25.72 -0.20
N LEU A 73 -9.07 25.15 0.54
CA LEU A 73 -8.18 25.80 1.48
C LEU A 73 -6.77 25.81 0.88
N ALA A 74 -6.34 26.96 0.36
CA ALA A 74 -4.95 27.12 -0.01
C ALA A 74 -4.14 27.40 1.26
N VAL A 75 -3.41 26.40 1.77
CA VAL A 75 -2.44 26.62 2.84
C VAL A 75 -1.10 26.91 2.16
N GLN A 76 -0.80 28.20 2.02
CA GLN A 76 0.49 28.67 1.49
C GLN A 76 1.55 28.62 2.59
N THR A 77 2.62 27.88 2.35
CA THR A 77 3.69 27.72 3.33
C THR A 77 5.03 27.86 2.63
N GLU A 78 5.90 28.71 3.17
CA GLU A 78 7.20 29.05 2.56
C GLU A 78 8.28 27.98 2.77
N TYR A 79 8.03 26.99 3.63
CA TYR A 79 8.94 25.89 3.91
C TYR A 79 8.39 24.57 3.34
N PHE A 80 9.25 23.56 3.19
CA PHE A 80 8.92 22.23 2.65
C PHE A 80 8.55 21.16 3.73
N PRO A 81 7.64 21.35 4.70
CA PRO A 81 7.22 20.22 5.53
C PRO A 81 6.24 19.31 4.77
N LYS A 82 6.27 18.02 5.10
CA LYS A 82 5.48 16.95 4.50
C LYS A 82 4.30 16.59 5.40
N ILE A 83 3.09 16.47 4.85
CA ILE A 83 1.96 15.91 5.59
C ILE A 83 2.30 14.45 5.91
N LEU A 84 2.38 14.13 7.20
CA LEU A 84 2.73 12.81 7.71
C LEU A 84 1.50 11.90 7.78
N GLY A 85 0.32 12.49 7.90
CA GLY A 85 -0.89 11.72 8.03
C GLY A 85 -2.12 12.55 8.32
N THR A 86 -3.27 11.92 8.12
CA THR A 86 -4.61 12.46 8.38
C THR A 86 -5.39 11.49 9.27
N ILE A 87 -6.11 12.02 10.25
CA ILE A 87 -7.11 11.31 11.05
C ILE A 87 -8.37 12.19 11.14
N TYR A 88 -9.46 11.68 11.67
CA TYR A 88 -10.69 12.44 11.85
C TYR A 88 -11.27 12.28 13.25
N ASP A 89 -11.88 13.34 13.76
CA ASP A 89 -12.86 13.22 14.83
C ASP A 89 -14.23 12.97 14.20
N GLU A 90 -15.05 12.10 14.78
CA GLU A 90 -16.33 11.70 14.20
C GLU A 90 -17.27 12.91 14.03
N ASP A 91 -17.24 13.85 14.97
CA ASP A 91 -18.27 14.88 15.05
C ASP A 91 -17.93 16.15 14.25
N ASN A 92 -16.69 16.66 14.34
CA ASN A 92 -16.46 18.06 13.97
C ASN A 92 -15.24 18.37 13.09
N PHE A 93 -14.17 17.57 13.15
CA PHE A 93 -12.89 17.97 12.54
C PHE A 93 -12.20 16.83 11.80
N PHE A 94 -11.50 17.17 10.72
CA PHE A 94 -10.34 16.41 10.28
C PHE A 94 -9.10 16.94 10.99
N MET A 95 -8.13 16.07 11.23
CA MET A 95 -6.83 16.42 11.77
C MET A 95 -5.75 15.99 10.80
N TYR A 96 -4.77 16.84 10.53
CA TYR A 96 -3.59 16.47 9.76
C TYR A 96 -2.31 16.80 10.51
N TYR A 97 -1.35 15.89 10.40
CA TYR A 97 -0.05 15.99 11.05
C TYR A 97 0.99 16.42 10.03
N TRP A 98 1.81 17.39 10.43
CA TRP A 98 2.76 18.05 9.55
C TRP A 98 4.14 18.08 10.20
N GLY A 99 5.18 17.68 9.47
CA GLY A 99 6.56 17.64 9.96
C GLY A 99 7.58 17.96 8.87
N ASP A 100 8.81 18.31 9.27
CA ASP A 100 9.90 18.63 8.35
C ASP A 100 10.23 17.43 7.43
N SER A 101 10.48 17.67 6.14
CA SER A 101 10.77 16.67 5.11
C SER A 101 11.95 15.74 5.45
N GLU A 102 12.96 16.22 6.18
CA GLU A 102 14.09 15.39 6.62
C GLU A 102 13.91 14.83 8.04
N ILE A 103 12.85 15.24 8.76
CA ILE A 103 12.59 15.04 10.21
C ILE A 103 13.91 15.10 11.01
N ARG A 104 14.80 16.03 10.63
CA ARG A 104 16.07 16.27 11.32
C ARG A 104 15.85 17.10 12.60
N ASN A 105 14.75 17.85 12.65
CA ASN A 105 14.34 18.66 13.80
C ASN A 105 13.00 18.23 14.43
N THR A 106 12.88 18.66 15.67
CA THR A 106 12.21 18.11 16.85
C THR A 106 10.69 18.21 16.92
N TYR A 107 9.94 18.56 15.85
CA TYR A 107 8.50 18.78 16.03
C TYR A 107 7.58 18.22 14.94
N ILE A 108 6.46 17.67 15.40
CA ILE A 108 5.28 17.33 14.59
C ILE A 108 4.17 18.27 15.03
N SER A 109 3.51 18.92 14.07
CA SER A 109 2.41 19.85 14.32
C SER A 109 1.08 19.21 13.94
N CYS A 110 0.05 19.37 14.77
CA CYS A 110 -1.31 18.97 14.44
C CYS A 110 -2.15 20.18 14.07
N TYR A 111 -2.89 20.07 12.97
CA TYR A 111 -3.86 21.06 12.51
C TYR A 111 -5.24 20.42 12.47
N THR A 112 -6.27 21.22 12.72
CA THR A 112 -7.67 20.80 12.63
C THR A 112 -8.34 21.55 11.49
N VAL A 113 -9.23 20.85 10.78
CA VAL A 113 -10.06 21.42 9.72
C VAL A 113 -11.51 21.13 10.06
N ASN A 114 -12.31 22.18 10.30
CA ASN A 114 -13.71 22.01 10.64
C ASN A 114 -14.48 21.45 9.44
N LYS A 115 -15.22 20.35 9.64
CA LYS A 115 -15.96 19.66 8.58
C LYS A 115 -17.06 20.52 7.93
N LYS A 116 -17.65 21.44 8.69
CA LYS A 116 -18.78 22.28 8.23
C LYS A 116 -18.30 23.57 7.57
N SER A 117 -17.34 24.26 8.17
CA SER A 117 -16.89 25.57 7.70
C SER A 117 -15.64 25.50 6.82
N GLY A 118 -14.94 24.37 6.80
CA GLY A 118 -13.62 24.24 6.19
C GLY A 118 -12.54 25.05 6.91
N ILE A 119 -12.84 25.77 7.99
CA ILE A 119 -11.85 26.63 8.65
C ILE A 119 -10.75 25.76 9.25
N THR A 120 -9.51 26.03 8.84
CA THR A 120 -8.31 25.42 9.42
C THR A 120 -7.87 26.20 10.64
N THR A 121 -7.73 25.52 11.76
CA THR A 121 -7.13 26.07 12.97
C THR A 121 -5.86 25.31 13.29
N ASN A 122 -4.76 26.04 13.46
CA ASN A 122 -3.61 25.47 14.17
C ASN A 122 -4.09 25.21 15.60
N THR A 123 -4.12 23.95 15.99
CA THR A 123 -4.32 23.57 17.39
C THR A 123 -3.05 23.97 18.13
N SER A 124 -3.03 25.22 18.62
CA SER A 124 -1.90 26.00 19.16
C SER A 124 -1.10 25.37 20.32
N GLY A 125 -1.28 24.08 20.60
CA GLY A 125 -0.62 23.33 21.67
C GLY A 125 0.00 21.99 21.24
N THR A 126 0.05 21.67 19.95
CA THR A 126 0.45 20.32 19.48
C THR A 126 1.69 20.33 18.61
N HIS A 127 2.69 21.14 18.98
CA HIS A 127 4.05 20.83 18.55
C HIS A 127 4.57 19.72 19.47
N LEU A 128 4.60 18.47 18.98
CA LEU A 128 5.27 17.40 19.68
C LEU A 128 6.77 17.70 19.66
N TYR A 129 7.30 18.35 20.69
CA TYR A 129 8.74 18.48 20.82
C TYR A 129 9.34 17.15 21.26
N LEU A 130 9.97 16.44 20.33
CA LEU A 130 10.81 15.29 20.68
C LEU A 130 11.92 15.76 21.62
N ASN A 131 12.23 14.96 22.63
CA ASN A 131 13.41 15.24 23.46
C ASN A 131 14.64 15.33 22.57
N SER A 132 15.61 16.18 22.91
CA SER A 132 16.84 16.34 22.12
C SER A 132 17.61 15.03 21.90
N SER A 133 17.47 14.08 22.84
CA SER A 133 18.05 12.74 22.79
C SER A 133 17.21 11.71 22.02
N ASP A 134 15.93 11.99 21.79
CA ASP A 134 15.04 11.13 21.01
C ASP A 134 15.30 11.38 19.51
N LYS A 135 15.26 10.31 18.71
CA LYS A 135 15.42 10.34 17.26
C LYS A 135 14.21 9.70 16.61
N TYR A 136 13.63 10.41 15.65
CA TYR A 136 12.55 9.89 14.84
C TYR A 136 12.99 8.65 14.05
N VAL A 137 12.10 7.66 13.97
CA VAL A 137 12.27 6.43 13.17
C VAL A 137 11.25 6.41 12.04
N THR A 138 9.96 6.38 12.38
CA THR A 138 8.87 6.24 11.40
C THR A 138 7.53 6.71 12.01
N HIS A 139 6.51 6.87 11.17
CA HIS A 139 5.13 7.14 11.57
C HIS A 139 4.17 6.34 10.69
N PHE A 140 2.94 6.14 11.16
CA PHE A 140 1.88 5.51 10.39
C PHE A 140 0.51 5.84 11.00
N ILE A 141 -0.56 5.53 10.27
CA ILE A 141 -1.94 5.70 10.72
C ILE A 141 -2.61 4.35 10.75
N ALA A 142 -3.19 4.00 11.90
CA ALA A 142 -3.98 2.78 12.08
C ALA A 142 -5.22 3.08 12.91
N ASP A 143 -6.38 2.56 12.50
CA ASP A 143 -7.65 2.70 13.23
C ASP A 143 -7.94 4.13 13.68
N ASN A 144 -7.77 5.07 12.74
CA ASN A 144 -7.98 6.50 12.93
C ASN A 144 -7.12 7.11 14.07
N LYS A 145 -5.91 6.59 14.25
CA LYS A 145 -4.91 7.08 15.20
C LYS A 145 -3.58 7.26 14.50
N PHE A 146 -2.86 8.30 14.87
CA PHE A 146 -1.54 8.60 14.34
C PHE A 146 -0.47 8.09 15.31
N PHE A 147 0.45 7.29 14.79
CA PHE A 147 1.52 6.67 15.56
C PHE A 147 2.87 7.21 15.14
N VAL A 148 3.73 7.50 16.11
CA VAL A 148 5.11 7.94 15.88
C VAL A 148 6.05 7.07 16.68
N ILE A 149 7.03 6.46 16.00
CA ILE A 149 8.08 5.67 16.61
C ILE A 149 9.35 6.52 16.67
N THR A 150 9.93 6.60 17.87
CA THR A 150 11.20 7.26 18.12
C THR A 150 12.10 6.36 18.95
N LEU A 151 13.41 6.64 18.94
CA LEU A 151 14.39 5.90 19.73
C LEU A 151 15.24 6.85 20.56
N ASN A 152 15.70 6.37 21.71
CA ASN A 152 16.65 7.04 22.56
C ASN A 152 17.86 6.14 22.77
N LYS A 153 18.97 6.49 22.12
CA LYS A 153 20.18 5.66 22.13
C LYS A 153 20.83 5.61 23.51
N SER A 154 20.86 6.71 24.26
CA SER A 154 21.53 6.74 25.57
C SER A 154 20.79 5.90 26.61
N GLN A 155 19.47 5.81 26.49
CA GLN A 155 18.63 4.98 27.37
C GLN A 155 18.38 3.57 26.81
N ASN A 156 18.81 3.28 25.58
CA ASN A 156 18.50 2.05 24.85
C ASN A 156 16.98 1.74 24.84
N LYS A 157 16.17 2.79 24.56
CA LYS A 157 14.71 2.71 24.61
C LYS A 157 14.10 3.05 23.26
N LEU A 158 13.07 2.30 22.88
CA LEU A 158 12.13 2.65 21.82
C LEU A 158 10.92 3.34 22.48
N TYR A 159 10.47 4.43 21.91
CA TYR A 159 9.26 5.12 22.33
C TYR A 159 8.24 5.09 21.22
N LEU A 160 6.98 4.84 21.59
CA LEU A 160 5.85 4.93 20.69
C LEU A 160 4.88 5.97 21.22
N LEU A 161 4.53 6.92 20.37
CA LEU A 161 3.57 7.98 20.66
C LEU A 161 2.31 7.71 19.86
N LYS A 162 1.17 7.66 20.55
CA LYS A 162 -0.13 7.36 19.96
C LYS A 162 -1.04 8.57 20.15
N PHE A 163 -1.40 9.19 19.03
CA PHE A 163 -2.29 10.33 18.97
C PHE A 163 -3.68 9.85 18.59
N GLY A 164 -4.66 10.17 19.44
CA GLY A 164 -6.07 9.89 19.20
C GLY A 164 -6.85 11.16 18.83
N LYS A 165 -8.06 11.28 19.37
CA LYS A 165 -8.88 12.49 19.24
C LYS A 165 -8.29 13.61 20.09
N GLY A 166 -8.03 14.78 19.49
CA GLY A 166 -7.55 15.98 20.19
C GLY A 166 -6.04 16.13 20.21
N THR A 167 -5.54 16.93 21.17
CA THR A 167 -4.12 17.35 21.24
C THR A 167 -3.28 16.49 22.18
N GLU A 168 -3.88 15.56 22.90
CA GLU A 168 -3.19 14.67 23.84
C GLU A 168 -2.65 13.41 23.15
N PHE A 169 -1.57 12.84 23.69
CA PHE A 169 -0.99 11.60 23.19
C PHE A 169 -0.56 10.67 24.33
N GLU A 170 -0.68 9.37 24.08
CA GLU A 170 -0.16 8.33 24.95
C GLU A 170 1.31 8.05 24.57
N ARG A 171 2.19 7.89 25.57
CA ARG A 171 3.61 7.55 25.37
C ARG A 171 3.93 6.19 25.98
N PHE A 172 4.36 5.26 25.14
CA PHE A 172 4.83 3.93 25.50
C PHE A 172 6.35 3.87 25.44
N SER A 173 6.96 3.05 26.29
CA SER A 173 8.42 2.97 26.42
C SER A 173 8.86 1.52 26.52
N PHE A 174 9.64 1.08 25.55
CA PHE A 174 10.13 -0.27 25.44
C PHE A 174 11.64 -0.31 25.60
N THR A 175 12.13 -1.17 26.49
CA THR A 175 13.57 -1.45 26.58
C THR A 175 13.98 -2.27 25.36
N TRP A 176 14.98 -1.79 24.61
CA TRP A 176 15.41 -2.46 23.40
C TRP A 176 16.28 -3.68 23.71
N ILE A 177 15.70 -4.88 23.52
CA ILE A 177 16.37 -6.16 23.79
C ILE A 177 16.78 -6.91 22.50
N VAL A 178 16.51 -6.35 21.33
CA VAL A 178 16.77 -7.01 20.04
C VAL A 178 18.27 -7.01 19.74
N PRO A 179 18.84 -8.10 19.17
CA PRO A 179 20.28 -8.25 18.89
C PRO A 179 20.75 -7.44 17.68
N ILE A 180 20.08 -6.32 17.37
CA ILE A 180 20.54 -5.32 16.41
C ILE A 180 20.71 -4.00 17.15
N PRO A 181 21.76 -3.20 16.85
CA PRO A 181 21.89 -1.89 17.46
C PRO A 181 20.66 -1.04 17.14
N LEU A 182 20.01 -0.49 18.18
CA LEU A 182 18.80 0.32 18.06
C LEU A 182 18.93 1.43 17.00
N ILE A 183 20.11 2.03 16.86
CA ILE A 183 20.39 3.09 15.89
C ILE A 183 20.21 2.64 14.43
N GLU A 184 20.35 1.35 14.12
CA GLU A 184 20.13 0.85 12.76
C GLU A 184 18.66 0.97 12.37
N MET A 185 17.71 0.96 13.31
CA MET A 185 16.29 1.16 13.02
C MET A 185 16.01 2.48 12.31
N LYS A 186 16.78 3.54 12.60
CA LYS A 186 16.62 4.85 11.94
C LYS A 186 16.84 4.77 10.42
N LYS A 187 17.65 3.81 9.96
CA LYS A 187 17.99 3.65 8.55
C LYS A 187 17.02 2.74 7.81
N ILE A 188 16.09 2.12 8.54
CA ILE A 188 15.12 1.18 7.99
C ILE A 188 13.93 2.00 7.49
N ASP A 189 13.66 1.91 6.20
CA ASP A 189 12.42 2.44 5.63
C ASP A 189 11.31 1.40 5.81
N PHE A 190 10.23 1.81 6.46
CA PHE A 190 9.15 0.97 6.90
C PHE A 190 7.86 1.32 6.15
N GLY A 191 7.31 0.34 5.43
CA GLY A 191 5.97 0.45 4.84
C GLY A 191 4.89 0.01 5.82
N TYR A 192 3.90 0.87 6.08
CA TYR A 192 2.73 0.44 6.84
C TYR A 192 1.78 -0.42 5.98
N ILE A 193 1.31 -1.52 6.55
CA ILE A 193 0.26 -2.38 5.99
C ILE A 193 -1.00 -2.24 6.85
N SER A 194 -2.08 -1.80 6.23
CA SER A 194 -3.36 -1.52 6.88
C SER A 194 -4.26 -2.76 6.94
N ASN A 195 -5.02 -2.93 8.02
CA ASN A 195 -6.10 -3.92 8.08
C ASN A 195 -7.39 -3.43 7.42
N SER A 196 -7.63 -2.12 7.45
CA SER A 196 -8.92 -1.52 7.07
C SER A 196 -8.94 -0.93 5.67
N GLU A 197 -7.76 -0.67 5.09
CA GLU A 197 -7.62 -0.06 3.77
C GLU A 197 -7.14 -1.08 2.74
N ILE A 198 -7.44 -0.83 1.46
CA ILE A 198 -6.85 -1.61 0.38
C ILE A 198 -5.35 -1.32 0.35
N ASN A 199 -4.55 -2.31 0.76
CA ASN A 199 -3.12 -2.22 0.60
C ASN A 199 -2.76 -2.28 -0.88
N LYS A 200 -2.05 -1.27 -1.38
CA LYS A 200 -1.50 -1.25 -2.74
C LYS A 200 -0.47 -2.36 -2.89
N LEU A 201 -0.38 -2.97 -4.06
CA LEU A 201 0.68 -3.95 -4.37
C LEU A 201 2.08 -3.36 -4.17
N ALA A 202 2.24 -2.06 -4.41
CA ALA A 202 3.47 -1.32 -4.14
C ALA A 202 3.95 -1.41 -2.68
N GLN A 203 3.05 -1.59 -1.70
CA GLN A 203 3.46 -1.78 -0.30
C GLN A 203 4.15 -3.14 -0.07
N SER A 204 3.93 -4.14 -0.95
CA SER A 204 4.63 -5.43 -0.86
C SER A 204 6.13 -5.33 -1.12
N VAL A 205 6.53 -4.35 -1.93
CA VAL A 205 7.90 -4.01 -2.32
C VAL A 205 8.75 -3.66 -1.10
N ASN A 206 8.15 -3.07 -0.06
CA ASN A 206 8.84 -2.66 1.16
C ASN A 206 9.34 -3.88 1.93
N LYS A 207 10.65 -4.06 2.02
CA LYS A 207 11.28 -5.15 2.79
C LYS A 207 11.02 -5.09 4.29
N ASN A 208 10.68 -3.92 4.80
CA ASN A 208 10.39 -3.71 6.21
C ASN A 208 8.98 -3.18 6.32
N LYS A 209 8.19 -3.78 7.21
CA LYS A 209 6.77 -3.50 7.31
C LYS A 209 6.37 -3.18 8.74
N ILE A 210 5.38 -2.32 8.87
CA ILE A 210 4.70 -2.04 10.14
C ILE A 210 3.29 -2.54 9.99
N PHE A 211 2.80 -3.18 11.04
CA PHE A 211 1.45 -3.66 11.10
C PHE A 211 0.87 -3.40 12.49
N CYS A 212 -0.37 -2.92 12.54
CA CYS A 212 -1.11 -2.67 13.78
C CYS A 212 -2.32 -3.61 13.80
N SER A 213 -2.33 -4.55 14.75
CA SER A 213 -3.31 -5.66 14.75
C SER A 213 -4.66 -5.22 15.31
N ASP A 214 -4.67 -4.64 16.51
CA ASP A 214 -5.88 -4.33 17.30
C ASP A 214 -5.83 -2.93 17.93
N GLY A 215 -5.01 -2.02 17.37
CA GLY A 215 -4.72 -0.71 17.96
C GLY A 215 -3.86 -0.75 19.23
N ASN A 216 -3.51 -1.93 19.72
CA ASN A 216 -2.72 -2.16 20.94
C ASN A 216 -1.50 -3.06 20.73
N THR A 217 -1.38 -3.71 19.57
CA THR A 217 -0.24 -4.56 19.23
C THR A 217 0.34 -4.10 17.91
N ILE A 218 1.63 -3.77 17.93
CA ILE A 218 2.35 -3.30 16.75
C ILE A 218 3.48 -4.25 16.43
N TYR A 219 3.52 -4.69 15.18
CA TYR A 219 4.56 -5.54 14.66
C TYR A 219 5.44 -4.74 13.71
N LEU A 220 6.75 -4.86 13.90
CA LEU A 220 7.78 -4.35 12.99
C LEU A 220 8.49 -5.56 12.39
N THR A 221 8.44 -5.71 11.08
CA THR A 221 9.24 -6.72 10.38
C THR A 221 10.37 -6.06 9.62
N ALA A 222 11.54 -6.70 9.63
CA ALA A 222 12.68 -6.27 8.84
C ALA A 222 13.40 -7.46 8.24
N GLU A 223 13.54 -7.47 6.91
CA GLU A 223 14.36 -8.44 6.18
C GLU A 223 15.83 -8.03 6.28
N GLN A 224 16.66 -8.89 6.86
CA GLN A 224 18.05 -8.59 7.20
C GLN A 224 18.98 -9.76 6.91
N ILE A 225 20.29 -9.50 7.05
CA ILE A 225 21.31 -10.54 7.08
C ILE A 225 21.79 -10.69 8.52
N ASN A 226 21.72 -11.91 9.04
CA ASN A 226 22.28 -12.24 10.35
C ASN A 226 23.78 -11.94 10.35
N LYS A 227 24.23 -11.03 11.22
CA LYS A 227 25.64 -10.61 11.24
C LYS A 227 26.59 -11.76 11.62
N THR A 228 26.10 -12.73 12.40
CA THR A 228 26.86 -13.88 12.89
C THR A 228 26.85 -15.03 11.88
N THR A 229 25.66 -15.51 11.47
CA THR A 229 25.56 -16.68 10.58
C THR A 229 25.70 -16.33 9.11
N LYS A 230 25.66 -15.03 8.76
CA LYS A 230 25.60 -14.51 7.38
C LYS A 230 24.40 -15.02 6.58
N LYS A 231 23.42 -15.64 7.25
CA LYS A 231 22.18 -16.08 6.61
C LYS A 231 21.14 -14.96 6.60
N PRO A 232 20.33 -14.86 5.54
CA PRO A 232 19.15 -13.99 5.56
C PRO A 232 18.17 -14.40 6.66
N LEU A 233 17.49 -13.43 7.25
CA LEU A 233 16.45 -13.62 8.26
C LEU A 233 15.38 -12.54 8.16
N THR A 234 14.17 -12.87 8.61
CA THR A 234 13.16 -11.86 8.95
C THR A 234 13.17 -11.66 10.46
N LEU A 235 13.52 -10.44 10.89
CA LEU A 235 13.31 -10.01 12.26
C LEU A 235 11.86 -9.59 12.42
N VAL A 236 11.16 -10.13 13.43
CA VAL A 236 9.82 -9.72 13.83
C VAL A 236 9.90 -9.17 15.25
N VAL A 237 9.55 -7.89 15.44
CA VAL A 237 9.47 -7.23 16.75
C VAL A 237 8.01 -6.97 17.06
N LYS A 238 7.53 -7.45 18.20
CA LYS A 238 6.18 -7.20 18.72
C LYS A 238 6.26 -6.18 19.85
N LEU A 239 5.48 -5.11 19.74
CA LEU A 239 5.27 -4.10 20.76
C LEU A 239 3.85 -4.26 21.30
N ASP A 240 3.72 -4.66 22.56
CA ASP A 240 2.43 -4.77 23.24
C ASP A 240 2.18 -3.50 24.05
N LEU A 241 1.21 -2.70 23.63
CA LEU A 241 0.87 -1.42 24.28
C LEU A 241 0.13 -1.62 25.60
N LYS A 242 -0.52 -2.78 25.84
CA LYS A 242 -1.25 -3.07 27.08
C LYS A 242 -0.29 -3.42 28.21
N THR A 243 0.70 -4.26 27.92
CA THR A 243 1.71 -4.67 28.91
C THR A 243 2.96 -3.79 28.88
N ASN A 244 3.12 -2.98 27.84
CA ASN A 244 4.32 -2.19 27.56
C ASN A 244 5.59 -3.08 27.44
N GLU A 245 5.40 -4.30 26.93
CA GLU A 245 6.46 -5.28 26.70
C GLU A 245 6.89 -5.32 25.22
N LEU A 246 8.17 -5.61 25.02
CA LEU A 246 8.76 -5.85 23.70
C LEU A 246 9.25 -7.29 23.65
N SER A 247 8.84 -8.01 22.63
CA SER A 247 9.41 -9.30 22.28
C SER A 247 9.88 -9.30 20.84
N TYR A 248 10.79 -10.20 20.50
CA TYR A 248 11.26 -10.36 19.13
C TYR A 248 11.59 -11.81 18.82
N ILE A 249 11.48 -12.16 17.55
CA ILE A 249 11.86 -13.46 17.03
C ILE A 249 12.57 -13.26 15.69
N ASN A 250 13.54 -14.13 15.40
CA ASN A 250 14.20 -14.19 14.11
C ASN A 250 13.71 -15.44 13.37
N ILE A 251 13.21 -15.25 12.15
CA ILE A 251 12.87 -16.34 11.24
C ILE A 251 14.04 -16.48 10.28
N GLU A 252 14.86 -17.53 10.44
CA GLU A 252 15.95 -17.80 9.50
C GLU A 252 15.39 -18.18 8.12
N GLN A 253 15.96 -17.55 7.09
CA GLN A 253 15.58 -17.81 5.72
C GLN A 253 16.60 -18.75 5.08
N LYS A 254 16.12 -19.61 4.18
CA LYS A 254 16.99 -20.57 3.50
C LYS A 254 17.89 -19.90 2.45
N ILE A 255 17.44 -18.78 1.87
CA ILE A 255 18.06 -18.10 0.73
C ILE A 255 17.79 -16.60 0.77
N GLU A 256 18.51 -15.81 -0.04
CA GLU A 256 18.38 -14.35 -0.10
C GLU A 256 17.18 -13.86 -0.91
N ASN A 257 16.66 -14.66 -1.84
CA ASN A 257 15.48 -14.30 -2.61
C ASN A 257 14.19 -14.70 -1.88
N TYR A 258 13.77 -13.85 -0.94
CA TYR A 258 12.56 -14.01 -0.16
C TYR A 258 11.87 -12.67 0.07
N ASN A 259 10.60 -12.73 0.48
CA ASN A 259 9.82 -11.59 0.91
C ASN A 259 8.82 -12.00 1.97
N THR A 260 8.55 -11.08 2.90
CA THR A 260 7.51 -11.27 3.91
C THR A 260 6.37 -10.28 3.77
N TYR A 261 5.14 -10.72 4.00
CA TYR A 261 3.95 -9.87 4.01
C TYR A 261 3.13 -10.17 5.24
N ILE A 262 2.78 -9.12 5.98
CA ILE A 262 1.94 -9.23 7.18
C ILE A 262 0.52 -8.95 6.74
N PHE A 263 -0.40 -9.83 7.09
CA PHE A 263 -1.82 -9.60 6.88
C PHE A 263 -2.56 -10.14 8.08
N GLU A 264 -3.22 -9.23 8.81
CA GLU A 264 -3.92 -9.55 10.06
C GLU A 264 -3.00 -10.24 11.08
N ASP A 265 -3.42 -11.38 11.63
CA ASP A 265 -2.69 -12.17 12.61
C ASP A 265 -1.69 -13.16 11.96
N LYS A 266 -1.35 -13.00 10.67
CA LYS A 266 -0.52 -13.94 9.90
C LYS A 266 0.69 -13.27 9.26
N LEU A 267 1.81 -14.00 9.23
CA LEU A 267 2.99 -13.68 8.43
C LEU A 267 3.07 -14.64 7.25
N PHE A 268 2.96 -14.10 6.05
CA PHE A 268 3.24 -14.82 4.81
C PHE A 268 4.70 -14.64 4.45
N ASN A 269 5.41 -15.74 4.26
CA ASN A 269 6.82 -15.76 3.88
C ASN A 269 6.94 -16.50 2.56
N ILE A 270 7.41 -15.81 1.53
CA ILE A 270 7.69 -16.41 0.24
C ILE A 270 9.18 -16.42 -0.01
N TYR A 271 9.72 -17.53 -0.52
CA TYR A 271 11.06 -17.57 -1.05
C TYR A 271 11.10 -18.37 -2.35
N SER A 272 12.02 -18.03 -3.23
CA SER A 272 12.20 -18.72 -4.51
C SER A 272 13.67 -18.86 -4.88
N ASN A 273 14.11 -20.06 -5.25
CA ASN A 273 15.42 -20.31 -5.83
C ASN A 273 15.27 -21.11 -7.11
N ASP A 274 16.38 -21.44 -7.79
CA ASP A 274 16.40 -22.18 -9.06
C ASP A 274 15.69 -23.55 -9.04
N THR A 275 15.34 -24.07 -7.85
CA THR A 275 14.76 -25.40 -7.68
C THR A 275 13.37 -25.43 -7.05
N CYS A 276 13.01 -24.45 -6.20
CA CYS A 276 11.77 -24.49 -5.43
C CYS A 276 11.21 -23.12 -5.04
N LEU A 277 9.90 -22.97 -5.21
CA LEU A 277 9.11 -21.84 -4.74
C LEU A 277 8.38 -22.32 -3.50
N ASN A 278 8.54 -21.60 -2.41
CA ASN A 278 7.91 -21.94 -1.15
C ASN A 278 7.15 -20.75 -0.60
N LEU A 279 5.94 -21.02 -0.13
CA LEU A 279 5.11 -20.10 0.63
C LEU A 279 4.80 -20.74 1.97
N SER A 280 5.32 -20.15 3.05
CA SER A 280 4.96 -20.51 4.41
C SER A 280 4.06 -19.44 5.03
N VAL A 281 3.13 -19.87 5.88
CA VAL A 281 2.25 -19.00 6.65
C VAL A 281 2.48 -19.27 8.13
N PHE A 282 2.78 -18.23 8.90
CA PHE A 282 3.01 -18.31 10.35
C PHE A 282 1.98 -17.50 11.11
N SER A 283 1.64 -17.93 12.33
CA SER A 283 0.85 -17.13 13.27
C SER A 283 1.70 -15.98 13.81
N MET A 284 1.26 -14.72 13.75
CA MET A 284 2.04 -13.58 14.29
C MET A 284 2.22 -13.63 15.80
N ASP A 285 1.33 -14.29 16.53
CA ASP A 285 1.42 -14.40 17.99
C ASP A 285 2.44 -15.42 18.47
N THR A 286 2.50 -16.58 17.81
CA THR A 286 3.36 -17.69 18.22
C THR A 286 4.55 -17.91 17.29
N LEU A 287 4.47 -17.37 16.07
CA LEU A 287 5.31 -17.68 14.91
C LEU A 287 5.42 -19.18 14.61
N ASN A 288 4.44 -19.97 15.07
CA ASN A 288 4.30 -21.35 14.64
C ASN A 288 3.84 -21.39 13.18
N LEU A 289 4.43 -22.34 12.43
CA LEU A 289 4.02 -22.63 11.07
C LEU A 289 2.58 -23.13 11.06
N ILE A 290 1.70 -22.40 10.37
CA ILE A 290 0.30 -22.78 10.14
C ILE A 290 0.19 -23.64 8.88
N LYS A 291 0.84 -23.21 7.81
CA LYS A 291 0.77 -23.86 6.50
C LYS A 291 2.07 -23.68 5.73
N ASP A 292 2.43 -24.68 4.95
CA ASP A 292 3.55 -24.63 4.02
C ASP A 292 3.12 -25.16 2.65
N PHE A 293 3.52 -24.45 1.60
CA PHE A 293 3.37 -24.86 0.22
C PHE A 293 4.75 -24.85 -0.41
N SER A 294 5.18 -25.96 -0.98
CA SER A 294 6.48 -26.08 -1.63
C SER A 294 6.32 -26.72 -2.99
N TYR A 295 6.77 -26.03 -4.03
CA TYR A 295 6.69 -26.47 -5.42
C TYR A 295 8.09 -26.49 -6.01
N SER A 296 8.50 -27.62 -6.58
CA SER A 296 9.69 -27.69 -7.41
C SER A 296 9.40 -27.21 -8.84
N TYR A 297 10.44 -26.95 -9.63
CA TYR A 297 10.28 -26.62 -11.06
C TYR A 297 9.63 -27.73 -11.90
N LYS A 298 9.47 -28.94 -11.35
CA LYS A 298 8.77 -30.06 -11.99
C LYS A 298 7.30 -30.13 -11.62
N ASP A 299 6.90 -29.42 -10.58
CA ASP A 299 5.53 -29.44 -10.08
C ASP A 299 4.72 -28.33 -10.77
N SER A 300 3.46 -28.60 -11.06
CA SER A 300 2.50 -27.52 -11.29
C SER A 300 2.31 -26.75 -9.98
N ILE A 301 2.39 -25.42 -9.99
CA ILE A 301 2.03 -24.61 -8.82
C ILE A 301 0.54 -24.81 -8.54
N GLY A 302 0.25 -25.64 -7.55
CA GLY A 302 -1.13 -25.99 -7.19
C GLY A 302 -1.91 -24.80 -6.65
N LEU A 303 -1.25 -23.81 -6.03
CA LEU A 303 -1.90 -22.60 -5.52
C LEU A 303 -2.54 -21.73 -6.62
N LYS A 304 -2.02 -21.78 -7.85
CA LYS A 304 -2.39 -20.87 -8.92
C LYS A 304 -3.86 -21.05 -9.33
N CYS A 305 -4.66 -20.00 -9.17
CA CYS A 305 -6.05 -19.94 -9.65
C CYS A 305 -6.19 -19.19 -10.98
N SER A 306 -5.28 -18.26 -11.26
CA SER A 306 -5.27 -17.49 -12.52
C SER A 306 -4.34 -18.12 -13.57
N PRO A 307 -4.44 -17.76 -14.86
CA PRO A 307 -3.32 -17.92 -15.78
C PRO A 307 -2.05 -17.27 -15.21
N LEU A 308 -0.89 -17.74 -15.67
CA LEU A 308 0.32 -16.98 -15.44
C LEU A 308 0.28 -15.77 -16.36
N PHE A 309 0.34 -14.59 -15.77
CA PHE A 309 0.31 -13.36 -16.54
C PHE A 309 1.74 -12.90 -16.80
N TYR A 310 2.06 -12.73 -18.08
CA TYR A 310 3.29 -12.09 -18.54
C TYR A 310 3.00 -10.66 -18.94
N ARG A 311 3.71 -9.70 -18.36
CA ARG A 311 3.68 -8.32 -18.85
C ARG A 311 4.93 -8.04 -19.67
N TYR A 312 4.74 -7.74 -20.96
CA TYR A 312 5.77 -7.13 -21.80
C TYR A 312 5.54 -5.63 -21.85
N VAL A 313 6.58 -4.85 -21.62
CA VAL A 313 6.58 -3.40 -21.87
C VAL A 313 7.57 -3.16 -23.00
N GLU A 314 7.06 -2.76 -24.16
CA GLU A 314 7.89 -2.34 -25.28
C GLU A 314 8.08 -0.82 -25.18
N THR A 315 9.31 -0.36 -25.03
CA THR A 315 9.62 1.07 -25.16
C THR A 315 10.18 1.30 -26.56
N ALA A 316 9.37 1.84 -27.47
CA ALA A 316 9.88 2.50 -28.67
C ALA A 316 10.08 4.00 -28.38
N PHE A 317 11.16 4.57 -28.90
CA PHE A 317 11.58 5.98 -28.78
C PHE A 317 10.59 7.02 -29.36
N ASP A 318 9.36 6.63 -29.69
CA ASP A 318 8.35 7.52 -30.24
C ASP A 318 7.13 7.64 -29.33
N LYS A 319 6.58 8.86 -29.24
CA LYS A 319 5.61 9.38 -28.25
C LYS A 319 4.24 8.70 -28.19
N THR A 320 4.13 7.46 -28.63
CA THR A 320 2.94 6.62 -28.49
C THR A 320 3.35 5.37 -27.73
N ILE A 321 3.17 5.40 -26.40
CA ILE A 321 3.30 4.22 -25.56
C ILE A 321 2.18 3.25 -25.92
N VAL A 322 2.51 2.22 -26.69
CA VAL A 322 1.66 1.10 -27.12
C VAL A 322 2.63 -0.10 -27.09
N THR A 323 2.46 -1.19 -26.35
CA THR A 323 1.26 -1.92 -25.93
C THR A 323 1.63 -2.73 -24.68
N THR A 324 0.71 -2.86 -23.72
CA THR A 324 0.83 -3.87 -22.66
C THR A 324 0.20 -5.16 -23.18
N SER A 325 0.98 -6.10 -23.73
CA SER A 325 0.43 -7.43 -24.03
C SER A 325 0.55 -8.31 -22.80
N VAL A 326 -0.60 -8.74 -22.29
CA VAL A 326 -0.67 -9.79 -21.27
C VAL A 326 -0.75 -11.12 -21.99
N ASN A 327 0.34 -11.87 -21.98
CA ASN A 327 0.31 -13.25 -22.48
C ASN A 327 -0.06 -14.17 -21.32
N GLU A 328 -1.09 -14.97 -21.52
CA GLU A 328 -1.57 -15.97 -20.58
C GLU A 328 -0.88 -17.32 -20.86
N PHE A 329 -0.26 -17.89 -19.85
CA PHE A 329 0.33 -19.23 -19.95
C PHE A 329 -0.32 -20.18 -18.95
N GLU A 330 -0.63 -21.38 -19.44
CA GLU A 330 -1.20 -22.44 -18.62
C GLU A 330 -0.14 -23.18 -17.80
N THR A 331 1.11 -23.26 -18.27
CA THR A 331 2.17 -24.08 -17.65
C THR A 331 3.42 -23.27 -17.29
N ILE A 332 4.01 -23.62 -16.14
CA ILE A 332 5.30 -23.09 -15.67
C ILE A 332 6.38 -23.99 -16.25
N ASN A 333 7.13 -23.50 -17.24
CA ASN A 333 8.34 -24.18 -17.68
C ASN A 333 9.56 -23.67 -16.87
N LYS A 334 10.69 -24.37 -17.00
CA LYS A 334 11.93 -23.98 -16.30
C LYS A 334 12.36 -22.53 -16.59
N SER A 335 12.13 -22.01 -17.81
CA SER A 335 12.44 -20.60 -18.12
C SER A 335 11.52 -19.63 -17.39
N THR A 336 10.23 -19.94 -17.26
CA THR A 336 9.25 -19.17 -16.48
C THR A 336 9.66 -19.08 -15.01
N TYR A 337 10.10 -20.22 -14.49
CA TYR A 337 10.58 -20.35 -13.13
C TYR A 337 11.88 -19.57 -12.89
N ASN A 338 12.82 -19.63 -13.83
CA ASN A 338 14.03 -18.82 -13.81
C ASN A 338 13.74 -17.31 -13.88
N GLU A 339 12.71 -16.87 -14.62
CA GLU A 339 12.33 -15.45 -14.66
C GLU A 339 11.75 -14.94 -13.33
N LEU A 340 11.00 -15.78 -12.59
CA LEU A 340 10.62 -15.45 -11.20
C LEU A 340 11.84 -15.30 -10.29
N ASN A 341 12.86 -16.15 -10.48
CA ASN A 341 14.07 -16.16 -9.68
C ASN A 341 15.09 -15.09 -10.06
N LYS A 342 15.04 -14.60 -11.29
CA LYS A 342 15.93 -13.54 -11.79
C LYS A 342 15.76 -12.23 -11.03
N TYR A 343 14.58 -12.00 -10.47
CA TYR A 343 14.25 -10.82 -9.68
C TYR A 343 13.76 -11.23 -8.29
N SER A 344 13.73 -10.29 -7.34
CA SER A 344 13.23 -10.57 -6.01
C SER A 344 11.76 -11.03 -6.06
N VAL A 345 11.44 -12.17 -5.46
CA VAL A 345 10.05 -12.64 -5.33
C VAL A 345 9.30 -11.73 -4.37
N LEU A 346 8.04 -11.41 -4.69
CA LEU A 346 7.16 -10.61 -3.86
C LEU A 346 5.85 -11.36 -3.62
N ILE A 347 5.27 -11.09 -2.46
CA ILE A 347 3.93 -11.55 -2.11
C ILE A 347 3.08 -10.36 -1.64
N HIS A 348 1.82 -10.36 -2.06
CA HIS A 348 0.78 -9.48 -1.57
C HIS A 348 -0.40 -10.34 -1.15
N VAL A 349 -0.98 -9.98 -0.02
CA VAL A 349 -2.16 -10.64 0.50
C VAL A 349 -3.24 -9.60 0.75
N SER A 350 -4.43 -9.87 0.26
CA SER A 350 -5.61 -9.04 0.48
C SER A 350 -6.83 -9.93 0.75
N ARG A 351 -7.85 -9.36 1.37
CA ARG A 351 -9.11 -10.05 1.66
C ARG A 351 -10.12 -9.72 0.58
N ILE A 352 -10.75 -10.75 0.00
CA ILE A 352 -11.88 -10.60 -0.93
C ILE A 352 -13.18 -10.49 -0.16
N ASN A 353 -13.35 -11.32 0.87
CA ASN A 353 -14.51 -11.34 1.74
C ASN A 353 -14.13 -11.97 3.10
N ASN A 354 -15.09 -12.16 4.00
CA ASN A 354 -14.88 -12.69 5.35
C ASN A 354 -14.27 -14.10 5.42
N LYS A 355 -14.13 -14.82 4.30
CA LYS A 355 -13.63 -16.20 4.25
C LYS A 355 -12.56 -16.45 3.18
N THR A 356 -12.29 -15.47 2.31
CA THR A 356 -11.43 -15.65 1.14
C THR A 356 -10.33 -14.62 1.10
N LEU A 357 -9.09 -15.11 1.02
CA LEU A 357 -7.88 -14.33 0.77
C LEU A 357 -7.52 -14.38 -0.72
N ASN A 358 -7.08 -13.26 -1.28
CA ASN A 358 -6.34 -13.18 -2.53
C ASN A 358 -4.84 -13.12 -2.21
N ILE A 359 -4.07 -14.00 -2.81
CA ILE A 359 -2.61 -13.99 -2.76
C ILE A 359 -2.09 -13.73 -4.16
N CYS A 360 -1.38 -12.61 -4.32
CA CYS A 360 -0.67 -12.27 -5.55
C CYS A 360 0.83 -12.50 -5.34
N ILE A 361 1.43 -13.30 -6.22
CA ILE A 361 2.86 -13.62 -6.22
C ILE A 361 3.45 -13.18 -7.55
N GLY A 362 4.58 -12.49 -7.51
CA GLY A 362 5.26 -12.04 -8.72
C GLY A 362 6.67 -11.55 -8.46
N SER A 363 7.30 -11.03 -9.51
CA SER A 363 8.66 -10.49 -9.44
C SER A 363 8.66 -8.98 -9.15
N TYR A 364 9.63 -8.53 -8.34
CA TYR A 364 9.74 -7.16 -7.83
C TYR A 364 9.72 -6.09 -8.92
N LYS A 365 10.49 -6.29 -10.00
CA LYS A 365 10.65 -5.29 -11.06
C LYS A 365 9.33 -5.00 -11.78
N ILE A 366 8.46 -6.00 -11.92
CA ILE A 366 7.13 -5.83 -12.54
C ILE A 366 6.22 -5.05 -11.62
N ILE A 367 6.17 -5.43 -10.34
CA ILE A 367 5.26 -4.84 -9.36
C ILE A 367 5.62 -3.38 -9.13
N TYR A 368 6.92 -3.08 -9.07
CA TYR A 368 7.41 -1.70 -9.00
C TYR A 368 7.03 -0.90 -10.25
N ASN A 369 7.31 -1.41 -11.45
CA ASN A 369 7.04 -0.70 -12.71
C ASN A 369 5.52 -0.57 -13.01
N TYR A 370 4.71 -1.54 -12.59
CA TYR A 370 3.25 -1.51 -12.76
C TYR A 370 2.63 -0.33 -12.02
N TYR A 371 3.15 0.02 -10.84
CA TYR A 371 2.49 0.96 -9.91
C TYR A 371 3.09 2.36 -9.86
N TYR A 372 4.39 2.50 -10.07
CA TYR A 372 5.03 3.83 -9.97
C TYR A 372 5.04 4.61 -11.30
N GLY A 373 4.70 3.96 -12.41
CA GLY A 373 4.82 4.56 -13.75
C GLY A 373 6.28 4.84 -14.12
N TYR A 374 6.57 4.89 -15.41
CA TYR A 374 7.85 5.47 -15.87
C TYR A 374 7.78 6.98 -15.64
N GLY A 375 8.43 7.50 -14.61
CA GLY A 375 8.35 8.94 -14.32
C GLY A 375 9.27 9.52 -13.24
N THR A 376 9.82 8.73 -12.32
CA THR A 376 10.83 9.23 -11.38
C THR A 376 12.23 8.94 -11.94
N GLU A 377 12.73 9.85 -12.77
CA GLU A 377 14.16 10.01 -13.12
C GLU A 377 14.99 8.73 -13.28
N LEU A 378 14.50 7.73 -14.02
CA LEU A 378 15.43 6.86 -14.71
C LEU A 378 15.98 7.69 -15.86
N ARG A 379 17.25 8.12 -15.71
CA ARG A 379 18.03 8.83 -16.73
C ARG A 379 17.74 8.27 -18.13
N ASP A 380 17.68 9.17 -19.10
CA ASP A 380 17.30 9.01 -20.52
C ASP A 380 18.03 7.89 -21.32
N ASP A 381 18.80 7.03 -20.67
CA ASP A 381 19.69 6.05 -21.29
C ASP A 381 19.27 4.58 -21.06
N VAL A 382 18.15 4.31 -20.36
CA VAL A 382 17.72 2.93 -20.09
C VAL A 382 16.51 2.56 -20.95
N VAL A 383 16.78 1.95 -22.11
CA VAL A 383 15.80 1.12 -22.83
C VAL A 383 15.46 -0.06 -21.93
N ILE A 384 14.22 -0.16 -21.46
CA ILE A 384 13.78 -1.29 -20.64
C ILE A 384 12.79 -2.12 -21.45
N ASN A 385 13.34 -3.05 -22.23
CA ASN A 385 12.60 -4.20 -22.73
C ASN A 385 12.73 -5.33 -21.70
N GLU A 386 11.92 -5.35 -20.64
CA GLU A 386 12.08 -6.41 -19.63
C GLU A 386 10.77 -6.97 -19.06
N PHE A 387 10.84 -8.29 -18.84
CA PHE A 387 9.77 -9.23 -18.61
C PHE A 387 9.39 -9.33 -17.14
N GLY A 388 8.16 -9.77 -16.88
CA GLY A 388 8.01 -10.66 -15.74
C GLY A 388 6.64 -11.29 -15.54
N LEU A 389 6.64 -12.23 -14.60
CA LEU A 389 5.57 -13.14 -14.26
C LEU A 389 4.85 -12.75 -12.96
N TYR A 390 3.52 -12.84 -12.96
CA TYR A 390 2.74 -12.90 -11.72
C TYR A 390 1.56 -13.86 -11.85
N PHE A 391 1.03 -14.31 -10.72
CA PHE A 391 -0.21 -15.07 -10.65
C PHE A 391 -0.98 -14.78 -9.36
N GLU A 392 -2.28 -15.04 -9.40
CA GLU A 392 -3.19 -14.93 -8.26
C GLU A 392 -3.65 -16.30 -7.79
N SER A 393 -3.89 -16.39 -6.49
CA SER A 393 -4.41 -17.57 -5.81
C SER A 393 -5.48 -17.13 -4.83
N TYR A 394 -6.64 -17.81 -4.82
CA TYR A 394 -7.68 -17.54 -3.86
C TYR A 394 -7.75 -18.65 -2.83
N LEU A 395 -7.57 -18.31 -1.56
CA LEU A 395 -7.50 -19.28 -0.48
C LEU A 395 -8.61 -19.06 0.54
N ASP A 396 -9.15 -20.15 1.07
CA ASP A 396 -9.96 -20.12 2.28
C ASP A 396 -9.09 -19.67 3.46
N GLU A 397 -9.56 -18.67 4.20
CA GLU A 397 -8.78 -18.04 5.27
C GLU A 397 -8.47 -19.01 6.42
N ASN A 398 -9.35 -19.98 6.69
CA ASN A 398 -9.23 -20.85 7.86
C ASN A 398 -8.27 -22.01 7.63
N ASN A 399 -8.27 -22.57 6.41
CA ASN A 399 -7.51 -23.79 6.10
C ASN A 399 -6.52 -23.64 4.94
N TYR A 400 -6.48 -22.48 4.29
CA TYR A 400 -5.63 -22.16 3.14
C TYR A 400 -5.81 -23.12 1.95
N SER A 401 -6.98 -23.73 1.81
CA SER A 401 -7.35 -24.51 0.63
C SER A 401 -7.72 -23.58 -0.52
N ILE A 402 -7.40 -24.01 -1.73
CA ILE A 402 -7.67 -23.24 -2.95
C ILE A 402 -9.17 -23.19 -3.24
N ILE A 403 -9.66 -22.01 -3.61
CA ILE A 403 -11.03 -21.76 -4.03
C ILE A 403 -11.03 -21.45 -5.53
N ASN A 404 -11.49 -22.42 -6.34
CA ASN A 404 -11.49 -22.30 -7.81
C ASN A 404 -12.64 -21.43 -8.35
N ASN A 405 -13.74 -21.31 -7.61
CA ASN A 405 -14.94 -20.57 -8.01
C ASN A 405 -15.21 -19.45 -7.01
N VAL A 406 -14.31 -18.46 -6.96
CA VAL A 406 -14.60 -17.23 -6.22
C VAL A 406 -15.53 -16.39 -7.09
N GLU A 407 -16.81 -16.40 -6.74
CA GLU A 407 -17.83 -15.56 -7.34
C GLU A 407 -17.63 -14.12 -6.86
N TYR A 408 -16.50 -13.47 -7.17
CA TYR A 408 -16.36 -12.03 -6.92
C TYR A 408 -15.38 -11.33 -7.86
N LYS A 409 -15.92 -10.24 -8.40
CA LYS A 409 -15.23 -9.02 -8.79
C LYS A 409 -14.31 -8.58 -7.64
N ASN A 410 -13.02 -8.94 -7.71
CA ASN A 410 -12.01 -8.34 -6.86
C ASN A 410 -12.12 -6.82 -7.02
N ILE A 411 -12.32 -6.07 -5.93
CA ILE A 411 -12.38 -4.62 -6.00
C ILE A 411 -11.11 -4.05 -6.64
N GLN A 412 -9.95 -4.67 -6.37
CA GLN A 412 -8.69 -4.34 -7.05
C GLN A 412 -8.80 -4.57 -8.56
N ARG A 413 -9.44 -5.68 -9.00
CA ARG A 413 -9.70 -5.93 -10.42
C ARG A 413 -10.65 -4.90 -11.03
N LYS A 414 -11.72 -4.49 -10.34
CA LYS A 414 -12.60 -3.39 -10.79
C LYS A 414 -11.84 -2.06 -10.88
N ILE A 415 -10.99 -1.77 -9.89
CA ILE A 415 -10.10 -0.62 -9.90
C ILE A 415 -9.15 -0.69 -11.10
N ASP A 416 -8.56 -1.84 -11.37
CA ASP A 416 -7.66 -2.05 -12.50
C ASP A 416 -8.39 -1.97 -13.85
N GLU A 417 -9.56 -2.59 -13.98
CA GLU A 417 -10.46 -2.46 -15.14
C GLU A 417 -10.80 -0.98 -15.38
N TYR A 418 -11.12 -0.22 -14.33
CA TYR A 418 -11.38 1.21 -14.42
C TYR A 418 -10.15 1.99 -14.88
N ARG A 419 -8.98 1.78 -14.24
CA ARG A 419 -7.71 2.40 -14.65
C ARG A 419 -7.40 2.17 -16.13
N HIS A 420 -7.63 0.95 -16.62
CA HIS A 420 -7.46 0.61 -18.03
C HIS A 420 -8.48 1.35 -18.91
N SER A 421 -9.74 1.45 -18.49
CA SER A 421 -10.80 2.11 -19.26
C SER A 421 -10.55 3.61 -19.48
N ILE A 422 -9.87 4.27 -18.54
CA ILE A 422 -9.52 5.70 -18.64
C ILE A 422 -8.08 5.93 -19.13
N ASN A 423 -7.36 4.88 -19.53
CA ASN A 423 -5.95 4.92 -19.91
C ASN A 423 -5.08 5.70 -18.90
N PHE A 424 -5.29 5.43 -17.61
CA PHE A 424 -4.74 6.24 -16.54
C PHE A 424 -3.21 6.18 -16.47
N ASN A 425 -2.55 7.35 -16.42
CA ASN A 425 -1.09 7.47 -16.28
C ASN A 425 -0.65 8.53 -15.24
N GLY A 426 -1.53 8.86 -14.28
CA GLY A 426 -1.34 9.98 -13.36
C GLY A 426 -1.17 9.59 -11.88
N LEU A 427 -1.37 10.58 -10.99
CA LEU A 427 -1.43 10.38 -9.54
C LEU A 427 -2.84 10.03 -9.09
N GLU A 428 -2.95 9.02 -8.23
CA GLU A 428 -4.23 8.58 -7.67
C GLU A 428 -4.14 8.18 -6.19
N THR A 429 -5.29 8.24 -5.53
CA THR A 429 -5.55 7.67 -4.21
C THR A 429 -6.75 6.76 -4.30
N VAL A 430 -6.61 5.55 -3.75
CA VAL A 430 -7.71 4.63 -3.53
C VAL A 430 -8.00 4.62 -2.04
N PHE A 431 -9.25 4.81 -1.65
CA PHE A 431 -9.69 4.78 -0.25
C PHE A 431 -11.07 4.13 -0.13
N ALA A 432 -11.43 3.72 1.07
CA ALA A 432 -12.71 3.09 1.37
C ALA A 432 -13.52 3.94 2.36
N ASN A 433 -14.85 3.90 2.23
CA ASN A 433 -15.78 4.48 3.19
C ASN A 433 -17.11 3.71 3.20
N ASN A 434 -17.59 3.29 4.37
CA ASN A 434 -18.90 2.64 4.53
C ASN A 434 -19.16 1.51 3.51
N ASN A 435 -18.18 0.62 3.33
CA ASN A 435 -18.17 -0.48 2.34
C ASN A 435 -18.13 -0.06 0.85
N ASN A 436 -18.04 1.23 0.55
CA ASN A 436 -17.80 1.73 -0.78
C ASN A 436 -16.30 1.98 -0.98
N TYR A 437 -15.85 1.85 -2.22
CA TYR A 437 -14.48 2.15 -2.61
C TYR A 437 -14.46 3.34 -3.56
N TYR A 438 -13.42 4.14 -3.45
CA TYR A 438 -13.27 5.37 -4.21
C TYR A 438 -11.90 5.40 -4.86
N ILE A 439 -11.87 5.86 -6.10
CA ILE A 439 -10.64 6.22 -6.81
C ILE A 439 -10.70 7.72 -7.03
N SER A 440 -9.75 8.44 -6.44
CA SER A 440 -9.51 9.83 -6.76
C SER A 440 -8.24 9.96 -7.58
N TYR A 441 -8.31 10.65 -8.72
CA TYR A 441 -7.19 10.74 -9.64
C TYR A 441 -7.07 12.12 -10.30
N PHE A 442 -5.84 12.50 -10.64
CA PHE A 442 -5.55 13.72 -11.39
C PHE A 442 -5.56 13.46 -12.90
N ASP A 443 -6.55 14.02 -13.59
CA ASP A 443 -6.60 14.10 -15.04
C ASP A 443 -5.75 15.29 -15.51
N LYS A 444 -4.56 14.98 -16.00
CA LYS A 444 -3.57 15.98 -16.42
C LYS A 444 -4.01 16.75 -17.67
N GLU A 445 -4.75 16.11 -18.57
CA GLU A 445 -5.18 16.71 -19.84
C GLU A 445 -6.23 17.79 -19.57
N ASN A 446 -7.23 17.44 -18.77
CA ASN A 446 -8.33 18.33 -18.41
C ASN A 446 -8.01 19.23 -17.21
N ARG A 447 -6.91 18.95 -16.49
CA ARG A 447 -6.49 19.63 -15.24
C ARG A 447 -7.60 19.61 -14.20
N VAL A 448 -8.13 18.43 -13.97
CA VAL A 448 -9.17 18.19 -12.96
C VAL A 448 -8.76 17.05 -12.04
N ILE A 449 -9.18 17.09 -10.78
CA ILE A 449 -9.14 15.90 -9.92
C ILE A 449 -10.56 15.34 -9.87
N LYS A 450 -10.71 14.07 -10.23
CA LYS A 450 -12.00 13.36 -10.20
C LYS A 450 -11.99 12.36 -9.06
N THR A 451 -13.14 12.19 -8.42
CA THR A 451 -13.37 11.15 -7.41
C THR A 451 -14.55 10.30 -7.84
N ILE A 452 -14.29 9.01 -8.05
CA ILE A 452 -15.25 8.04 -8.56
C ILE A 452 -15.45 6.95 -7.52
N GLN A 453 -16.71 6.65 -7.21
CA GLN A 453 -17.07 5.47 -6.42
C GLN A 453 -17.10 4.24 -7.34
N ILE A 454 -16.42 3.17 -6.91
CA ILE A 454 -16.39 1.86 -7.56
C ILE A 454 -17.28 0.93 -6.75
N GLU A 455 -18.42 0.52 -7.33
CA GLU A 455 -19.33 -0.46 -6.71
C GLU A 455 -18.98 -1.89 -7.08
#